data_AF-A0A4Y9YG54-F1
#
_entry.id   AF-A0A4Y9YG54-F1
#
_cell.length_a   1.000
_cell.length_b   1.000
_cell.length_c   1.000
_cell.angle_alpha   90.00
_cell.angle_beta   90.00
_cell.angle_gamma   90.00
#
_symmetry.space_group_name_H-M   'P 1'
#
loop_
_entity.id
_entity.type
_entity.pdbx_description
1 polymer ?
#
loop_
_entity_poly.entity_id
_entity_poly.type
_entity_poly.pdbx_seq_one_letter_code
_entity_poly.pdbx_strand_id
1 'polypeptide(L)'
;MSTILVMLRPTEDDDIYFLSVGGHVDHAKIVAERAGLERVLKVGTGRMDIVLGKIRYVTEYRPHVRMAETFRKGRVFVAGDAAHIHSPFGGQGLNSSVQDAVNLGWKLSLVEKGVAAPSLLDSYSEERIPVITEMLKKSTELFDNAMQAKSDGTNSEKAWYRGGELHMFGVNCRWSSIVVDERTPKEKTPVDPYGVESCSYTNAVRAGDRAPDAPGLVVLDSAEDTGMPQGTTSTSLFNIFGPSYHTALIFSDGTDSDKAKQIVSQLRAYPPELVRKVLVYHDPDGTPPVVTLGGADMSVVDRYGHAHGSYQVRWNEFVAIVVRPDGGIGGIIRSTEGLKRYFDGIFSAT
;
A
#
# COMPACT_ATOMS: atom_id res chain seq x y z
N MET A 1 28.34 -31.52 -6.35
CA MET A 1 27.34 -32.16 -5.46
C MET A 1 25.96 -31.76 -5.97
N SER A 2 25.02 -32.70 -6.12
CA SER A 2 23.67 -32.38 -6.60
C SER A 2 22.89 -31.62 -5.52
N THR A 3 22.73 -30.31 -5.68
CA THR A 3 22.07 -29.44 -4.70
C THR A 3 20.55 -29.55 -4.80
N ILE A 4 19.97 -30.74 -4.54
CA ILE A 4 18.51 -30.91 -4.47
C ILE A 4 17.97 -30.04 -3.34
N LEU A 5 17.04 -29.13 -3.64
CA LEU A 5 16.33 -28.32 -2.65
C LEU A 5 15.01 -29.00 -2.35
N VAL A 6 14.72 -29.16 -1.07
CA VAL A 6 13.40 -29.58 -0.59
C VAL A 6 12.96 -28.57 0.46
N MET A 7 11.82 -27.93 0.24
CA MET A 7 11.16 -27.04 1.19
C MET A 7 9.77 -27.59 1.48
N LEU A 8 9.43 -27.68 2.77
CA LEU A 8 8.11 -28.09 3.23
C LEU A 8 7.54 -27.01 4.14
N ARG A 9 6.27 -26.65 3.97
CA ARG A 9 5.56 -25.69 4.83
C ARG A 9 4.14 -26.19 5.10
N PRO A 10 3.62 -26.09 6.34
CA PRO A 10 2.19 -26.30 6.58
C PRO A 10 1.35 -25.24 5.84
N THR A 11 0.10 -25.59 5.55
CA THR A 11 -0.94 -24.66 5.09
C THR A 11 -1.92 -24.32 6.21
N GLU A 12 -2.91 -23.49 5.90
CA GLU A 12 -4.04 -23.14 6.76
C GLU A 12 -4.98 -24.32 7.04
N ASP A 13 -5.04 -25.28 6.12
CA ASP A 13 -5.77 -26.52 6.28
C ASP A 13 -4.93 -27.56 7.03
N ASP A 14 -5.54 -28.19 8.04
CA ASP A 14 -4.94 -29.30 8.80
C ASP A 14 -4.52 -30.45 7.87
N ASP A 15 -3.37 -31.06 8.19
CA ASP A 15 -2.76 -32.18 7.46
C ASP A 15 -2.43 -31.91 5.98
N ILE A 16 -2.44 -30.65 5.54
CA ILE A 16 -1.99 -30.24 4.22
C ILE A 16 -0.67 -29.48 4.31
N TYR A 17 0.23 -29.85 3.40
CA TYR A 17 1.55 -29.26 3.31
C TYR A 17 1.83 -28.79 1.89
N PHE A 18 2.40 -27.60 1.78
CA PHE A 18 3.06 -27.12 0.57
C PHE A 18 4.46 -27.72 0.50
N LEU A 19 4.77 -28.33 -0.64
CA LEU A 19 6.07 -28.91 -0.92
C LEU A 19 6.66 -28.27 -2.17
N SER A 20 7.90 -27.78 -2.07
CA SER A 20 8.69 -27.29 -3.21
C SER A 20 9.98 -28.10 -3.33
N VAL A 21 10.26 -28.54 -4.56
CA VAL A 21 11.45 -29.29 -4.91
C VAL A 21 12.15 -28.58 -6.06
N GLY A 22 13.47 -28.42 -5.96
CA GLY A 22 14.26 -27.77 -7.01
C GLY A 22 15.71 -28.23 -7.05
N GLY A 23 16.49 -27.57 -7.88
CA GLY A 23 17.90 -27.91 -8.13
C GLY A 23 18.07 -28.82 -9.35
N HIS A 24 19.17 -29.56 -9.40
CA HIS A 24 19.51 -30.41 -10.55
C HIS A 24 18.73 -31.72 -10.50
N VAL A 25 17.46 -31.67 -10.89
CA VAL A 25 16.53 -32.81 -10.93
C VAL A 25 15.74 -32.84 -12.23
N ASP A 26 15.16 -33.98 -12.56
CA ASP A 26 14.23 -34.12 -13.69
C ASP A 26 12.83 -33.63 -13.28
N HIS A 27 12.59 -32.33 -13.46
CA HIS A 27 11.35 -31.66 -13.05
C HIS A 27 10.11 -32.25 -13.74
N ALA A 28 10.20 -32.53 -15.05
CA ALA A 28 9.09 -33.10 -15.81
C ALA A 28 8.69 -34.48 -15.28
N LYS A 29 9.68 -35.30 -14.93
CA LYS A 29 9.43 -36.62 -14.34
C LYS A 29 8.85 -36.54 -12.93
N ILE A 30 9.31 -35.61 -12.10
CA ILE A 30 8.76 -35.41 -10.74
C ILE A 30 7.28 -35.04 -10.78
N VAL A 31 6.89 -34.19 -11.74
CA VAL A 31 5.49 -33.77 -11.93
C VAL A 31 4.63 -34.92 -12.46
N ALA A 32 5.15 -35.70 -13.41
CA ALA A 32 4.41 -36.81 -14.03
C ALA A 32 4.31 -38.06 -13.16
N GLU A 33 5.32 -38.34 -12.33
CA GLU A 33 5.47 -39.60 -11.62
C GLU A 33 5.64 -39.38 -10.11
N ARG A 34 4.67 -39.85 -9.33
CA ARG A 34 4.74 -39.85 -7.86
C ARG A 34 6.02 -40.51 -7.34
N ALA A 35 6.45 -41.63 -7.93
CA ALA A 35 7.67 -42.32 -7.54
C ALA A 35 8.94 -41.48 -7.76
N GLY A 36 8.93 -40.59 -8.77
CA GLY A 36 9.98 -39.61 -9.00
C GLY A 36 10.07 -38.60 -7.86
N LEU A 37 8.93 -38.01 -7.49
CA LEU A 37 8.84 -37.08 -6.36
C LEU A 37 9.28 -37.72 -5.03
N GLU A 38 8.79 -38.92 -4.72
CA GLU A 38 9.17 -39.66 -3.51
C GLU A 38 10.67 -39.95 -3.45
N ARG A 39 11.29 -40.30 -4.59
CA ARG A 39 12.73 -40.52 -4.67
C ARG A 39 13.50 -39.24 -4.40
N VAL A 40 13.09 -38.14 -5.02
CA VAL A 40 13.78 -36.85 -4.87
C VAL A 40 13.65 -36.31 -3.46
N LEU A 41 12.50 -36.52 -2.80
CA LEU A 41 12.34 -36.22 -1.38
C LEU A 41 13.30 -37.00 -0.51
N LYS A 42 13.39 -38.31 -0.70
CA LYS A 42 14.31 -39.18 0.08
C LYS A 42 15.76 -38.75 -0.11
N VAL A 43 16.19 -38.53 -1.35
CA VAL A 43 17.56 -38.11 -1.66
C VAL A 43 17.84 -36.69 -1.16
N GLY A 44 16.91 -35.75 -1.37
CA GLY A 44 17.09 -34.35 -1.04
C GLY A 44 17.03 -34.04 0.45
N THR A 45 16.31 -34.86 1.24
CA THR A 45 16.19 -34.69 2.70
C THR A 45 17.08 -35.65 3.50
N GLY A 46 17.50 -36.77 2.89
CA GLY A 46 18.13 -37.88 3.62
C GLY A 46 17.18 -38.64 4.56
N ARG A 47 15.87 -38.33 4.54
CA ARG A 47 14.84 -38.91 5.41
C ARG A 47 14.05 -39.99 4.68
N MET A 48 13.86 -41.12 5.34
CA MET A 48 13.13 -42.27 4.79
C MET A 48 11.74 -42.46 5.41
N ASP A 49 11.46 -41.73 6.48
CA ASP A 49 10.22 -41.75 7.25
C ASP A 49 9.17 -40.74 6.76
N ILE A 50 9.53 -39.86 5.81
CA ILE A 50 8.58 -38.95 5.17
C ILE A 50 7.73 -39.75 4.17
N VAL A 51 6.45 -39.90 4.50
CA VAL A 51 5.46 -40.56 3.64
C VAL A 51 4.57 -39.51 2.98
N LEU A 52 4.52 -39.49 1.65
CA LEU A 52 3.64 -38.59 0.92
C LEU A 52 2.17 -39.04 1.03
N GLY A 53 1.29 -38.12 1.43
CA GLY A 53 -0.15 -38.31 1.39
C GLY A 53 -0.72 -38.24 -0.03
N LYS A 54 -2.00 -37.82 -0.13
CA LYS A 54 -2.65 -37.54 -1.41
C LYS A 54 -2.10 -36.23 -1.99
N ILE A 55 -1.61 -36.27 -3.22
CA ILE A 55 -1.23 -35.05 -3.96
C ILE A 55 -2.50 -34.36 -4.44
N ARG A 56 -2.79 -33.16 -3.93
CA ARG A 56 -3.95 -32.36 -4.38
C ARG A 56 -3.67 -31.65 -5.70
N TYR A 57 -2.47 -31.10 -5.85
CA TYR A 57 -2.02 -30.36 -7.01
C TYR A 57 -0.50 -30.43 -7.13
N VAL A 58 0.00 -30.44 -8.36
CA VAL A 58 1.43 -30.38 -8.67
C VAL A 58 1.62 -29.56 -9.94
N THR A 59 2.65 -28.72 -9.95
CA THR A 59 3.00 -27.90 -11.11
C THR A 59 4.51 -27.70 -11.19
N GLU A 60 5.03 -27.52 -12.41
CA GLU A 60 6.39 -27.08 -12.63
C GLU A 60 6.42 -25.55 -12.69
N TYR A 61 7.22 -24.93 -11.82
CA TYR A 61 7.43 -23.49 -11.84
C TYR A 61 8.90 -23.17 -12.14
N ARG A 62 9.12 -22.32 -13.16
CA ARG A 62 10.46 -21.80 -13.49
C ARG A 62 10.51 -20.31 -13.18
N PRO A 63 11.32 -19.88 -12.19
CA PRO A 63 11.42 -18.47 -11.86
C PRO A 63 12.06 -17.70 -13.01
N HIS A 64 11.40 -16.62 -13.42
CA HIS A 64 11.96 -15.61 -14.29
C HIS A 64 11.88 -14.26 -13.56
N VAL A 65 12.88 -13.41 -13.77
CA VAL A 65 12.85 -12.02 -13.31
C VAL A 65 12.75 -11.14 -14.56
N ARG A 66 11.58 -10.56 -14.80
CA ARG A 66 11.31 -9.72 -15.98
C ARG A 66 10.38 -8.59 -15.60
N MET A 67 10.53 -7.47 -16.29
CA MET A 67 9.66 -6.31 -16.17
C MET A 67 9.50 -5.67 -17.55
N ALA A 68 8.29 -5.21 -17.86
CA ALA A 68 8.03 -4.36 -19.02
C ALA A 68 8.74 -3.02 -18.85
N GLU A 69 9.26 -2.46 -19.95
CA GLU A 69 9.94 -1.15 -19.94
C GLU A 69 8.98 0.00 -19.54
N THR A 70 7.71 -0.11 -19.92
CA THR A 70 6.64 0.81 -19.55
C THR A 70 5.38 0.04 -19.20
N PHE A 71 4.59 0.56 -18.25
CA PHE A 71 3.31 -0.06 -17.86
C PHE A 71 2.12 0.54 -18.63
N ARG A 72 2.38 1.60 -19.42
CA ARG A 72 1.40 2.26 -20.28
C ARG A 72 1.96 2.50 -21.68
N LYS A 73 1.15 2.23 -22.71
CA LYS A 73 1.37 2.71 -24.07
C LYS A 73 0.05 3.19 -24.67
N GLY A 74 -0.12 4.52 -24.72
CA GLY A 74 -1.37 5.14 -25.18
C GLY A 74 -2.54 4.79 -24.26
N ARG A 75 -3.48 3.97 -24.76
CA ARG A 75 -4.67 3.49 -24.03
C ARG A 75 -4.53 2.07 -23.49
N VAL A 76 -3.38 1.43 -23.68
CA VAL A 76 -3.12 0.06 -23.23
C VAL A 76 -2.26 0.09 -21.97
N PHE A 77 -2.67 -0.69 -20.98
CA PHE A 77 -2.02 -0.81 -19.68
C PHE A 77 -1.68 -2.28 -19.40
N VAL A 78 -0.59 -2.52 -18.70
CA VAL A 78 -0.22 -3.83 -18.16
C VAL A 78 -0.01 -3.70 -16.66
N ALA A 79 -0.49 -4.70 -15.90
CA ALA A 79 -0.40 -4.73 -14.43
C ALA A 79 -0.11 -6.16 -13.96
N GLY A 80 0.50 -6.29 -12.78
CA GLY A 80 0.83 -7.60 -12.19
C GLY A 80 1.72 -8.46 -13.08
N ASP A 81 1.49 -9.77 -13.11
CA ASP A 81 2.30 -10.73 -13.87
C ASP A 81 2.42 -10.43 -15.38
N ALA A 82 1.49 -9.67 -15.96
CA ALA A 82 1.61 -9.20 -17.35
C ALA A 82 2.70 -8.11 -17.52
N ALA A 83 2.98 -7.36 -16.46
CA ALA A 83 3.97 -6.29 -16.42
C ALA A 83 5.29 -6.73 -15.78
N HIS A 84 5.26 -7.59 -14.77
CA HIS A 84 6.45 -8.03 -14.05
C HIS A 84 6.28 -9.44 -13.47
N ILE A 85 7.33 -10.24 -13.56
CA ILE A 85 7.38 -11.58 -12.95
C ILE A 85 8.70 -11.72 -12.20
N HIS A 86 8.69 -12.49 -11.12
CA HIS A 86 9.84 -12.57 -10.23
C HIS A 86 9.91 -13.88 -9.43
N SER A 87 11.00 -14.03 -8.69
CA SER A 87 11.17 -15.12 -7.76
C SER A 87 10.10 -15.08 -6.65
N PRO A 88 9.50 -16.20 -6.26
CA PRO A 88 8.51 -16.26 -5.18
C PRO A 88 9.14 -16.03 -3.79
N PHE A 89 10.47 -15.96 -3.68
CA PHE A 89 11.16 -15.87 -2.39
C PHE A 89 10.78 -14.63 -1.56
N GLY A 90 10.40 -13.53 -2.22
CA GLY A 90 9.88 -12.33 -1.55
C GLY A 90 8.38 -12.40 -1.19
N GLY A 91 7.61 -13.34 -1.75
CA GLY A 91 6.15 -13.42 -1.53
C GLY A 91 5.34 -12.25 -2.13
N GLN A 92 5.89 -11.54 -3.13
CA GLN A 92 5.38 -10.24 -3.57
C GLN A 92 4.45 -10.25 -4.79
N GLY A 93 4.29 -11.38 -5.49
CA GLY A 93 3.65 -11.40 -6.82
C GLY A 93 2.21 -10.89 -6.82
N LEU A 94 1.34 -11.60 -6.11
CA LEU A 94 -0.06 -11.18 -5.95
C LEU A 94 -0.17 -9.81 -5.27
N ASN A 95 0.61 -9.57 -4.21
CA ASN A 95 0.55 -8.33 -3.42
C ASN A 95 0.86 -7.09 -4.27
N SER A 96 1.92 -7.15 -5.09
CA SER A 96 2.31 -6.07 -5.99
C SER A 96 1.32 -5.92 -7.14
N SER A 97 0.81 -7.04 -7.68
CA SER A 97 -0.21 -7.04 -8.73
C SER A 97 -1.50 -6.34 -8.30
N VAL A 98 -1.98 -6.61 -7.08
CA VAL A 98 -3.15 -5.93 -6.53
C VAL A 98 -2.89 -4.44 -6.36
N GLN A 99 -1.72 -4.04 -5.87
CA GLN A 99 -1.38 -2.63 -5.73
C GLN A 99 -1.29 -1.88 -7.06
N ASP A 100 -0.81 -2.54 -8.12
CA ASP A 100 -0.82 -1.96 -9.46
C ASP A 100 -2.25 -1.67 -9.93
N ALA A 101 -3.16 -2.64 -9.74
CA ALA A 101 -4.57 -2.49 -10.12
C ALA A 101 -5.27 -1.41 -9.28
N VAL A 102 -5.04 -1.36 -7.97
CA VAL A 102 -5.62 -0.33 -7.08
C VAL A 102 -5.12 1.07 -7.46
N ASN A 103 -3.81 1.24 -7.73
CA ASN A 103 -3.25 2.52 -8.14
C ASN A 103 -3.81 3.00 -9.49
N LEU A 104 -3.98 2.10 -10.45
CA LEU A 104 -4.50 2.43 -11.79
C LEU A 104 -6.03 2.65 -11.78
N GLY A 105 -6.77 1.86 -11.00
CA GLY A 105 -8.23 1.77 -11.07
C GLY A 105 -8.95 3.09 -10.79
N TRP A 106 -8.55 3.82 -9.75
CA TRP A 106 -9.17 5.10 -9.42
C TRP A 106 -8.86 6.17 -10.49
N LYS A 107 -7.63 6.18 -11.02
CA LYS A 107 -7.20 7.12 -12.07
C LYS A 107 -7.99 6.88 -13.35
N LEU A 108 -8.14 5.61 -13.76
CA LEU A 108 -8.98 5.24 -14.90
C LEU A 108 -10.43 5.66 -14.69
N SER A 109 -11.01 5.39 -13.52
CA SER A 109 -12.39 5.78 -13.20
C SER A 109 -12.62 7.29 -13.35
N LEU A 110 -11.69 8.12 -12.87
CA LEU A 110 -11.81 9.58 -13.00
C LEU A 110 -11.68 10.05 -14.45
N VAL A 111 -10.75 9.49 -15.23
CA VAL A 111 -10.58 9.86 -16.65
C VAL A 111 -11.77 9.41 -17.49
N GLU A 112 -12.26 8.19 -17.30
CA GLU A 112 -13.42 7.66 -18.04
C GLU A 112 -14.71 8.43 -17.71
N LYS A 113 -14.86 8.93 -16.48
CA LYS A 113 -15.98 9.82 -16.09
C LYS A 113 -15.83 11.25 -16.61
N GLY A 114 -14.71 11.59 -17.26
CA GLY A 114 -14.43 12.94 -17.75
C GLY A 114 -14.14 13.97 -16.64
N VAL A 115 -13.87 13.52 -15.41
CA VAL A 115 -13.57 14.41 -14.27
C VAL A 115 -12.07 14.65 -14.10
N ALA A 116 -11.21 13.84 -14.74
CA ALA A 116 -9.76 14.02 -14.75
C ALA A 116 -9.22 14.02 -16.19
N ALA A 117 -8.11 14.74 -16.40
CA ALA A 117 -7.43 14.77 -17.69
C ALA A 117 -6.71 13.43 -17.95
N PRO A 118 -6.59 12.97 -19.21
CA PRO A 118 -5.87 11.73 -19.54
C PRO A 118 -4.40 11.70 -19.09
N SER A 119 -3.79 12.85 -18.83
CA SER A 119 -2.43 12.96 -18.28
C SER A 119 -2.30 12.41 -16.87
N LEU A 120 -3.40 12.30 -16.10
CA LEU A 120 -3.38 11.65 -14.78
C LEU A 120 -2.88 10.20 -14.88
N LEU A 121 -3.16 9.52 -16.00
CA LEU A 121 -2.75 8.14 -16.23
C LEU A 121 -1.25 7.97 -16.47
N ASP A 122 -0.51 9.05 -16.76
CA ASP A 122 0.96 9.01 -16.85
C ASP A 122 1.60 8.70 -15.50
N SER A 123 0.96 9.14 -14.42
CA SER A 123 1.44 8.87 -13.05
C SER A 123 1.46 7.37 -12.71
N TYR A 124 0.75 6.51 -13.44
CA TYR A 124 0.76 5.06 -13.18
C TYR A 124 2.15 4.45 -13.41
N SER A 125 2.75 4.70 -14.58
CA SER A 125 4.10 4.20 -14.87
C SER A 125 5.15 4.89 -14.00
N GLU A 126 5.00 6.20 -13.80
CA GLU A 126 5.86 7.01 -12.93
C GLU A 126 5.95 6.44 -11.50
N GLU A 127 4.81 6.06 -10.92
CA GLU A 127 4.74 5.56 -9.54
C GLU A 127 5.13 4.09 -9.43
N ARG A 128 4.65 3.23 -10.35
CA ARG A 128 4.76 1.77 -10.19
C ARG A 128 6.09 1.20 -10.66
N ILE A 129 6.70 1.73 -11.71
CA ILE A 129 7.97 1.19 -12.22
C ILE A 129 9.07 1.22 -11.15
N PRO A 130 9.32 2.33 -10.41
CA PRO A 130 10.37 2.34 -9.39
C PRO A 130 10.08 1.40 -8.22
N VAL A 131 8.81 1.30 -7.80
CA VAL A 131 8.38 0.37 -6.74
C VAL A 131 8.64 -1.08 -7.16
N ILE A 132 8.21 -1.47 -8.36
CA ILE A 132 8.43 -2.83 -8.87
C ILE A 132 9.92 -3.09 -9.07
N THR A 133 10.69 -2.12 -9.58
CA THR A 133 12.14 -2.26 -9.75
C THR A 133 12.83 -2.60 -8.42
N GLU A 134 12.48 -1.91 -7.34
CA GLU A 134 13.05 -2.17 -6.01
C GLU A 134 12.60 -3.54 -5.47
N MET A 135 11.33 -3.89 -5.65
CA MET A 135 10.79 -5.20 -5.29
C MET A 135 11.54 -6.35 -5.98
N LEU A 136 11.83 -6.21 -7.27
CA LEU A 136 12.57 -7.21 -8.05
C LEU A 136 13.99 -7.39 -7.51
N LYS A 137 14.68 -6.29 -7.17
CA LYS A 137 16.02 -6.36 -6.56
C LYS A 137 15.98 -7.12 -5.24
N LYS A 138 15.11 -6.72 -4.31
CA LYS A 138 14.97 -7.37 -2.99
C LYS A 138 14.63 -8.86 -3.11
N SER A 139 13.69 -9.21 -3.99
CA SER A 139 13.30 -10.61 -4.20
C SER A 139 14.41 -11.45 -4.83
N THR A 140 15.24 -10.85 -5.68
CA THR A 140 16.42 -11.50 -6.28
C THR A 140 17.52 -11.70 -5.25
N GLU A 141 17.82 -10.67 -4.44
CA GLU A 141 18.79 -10.76 -3.34
C GLU A 141 18.43 -11.87 -2.34
N LEU A 142 17.15 -11.99 -1.97
CA LEU A 142 16.69 -13.08 -1.11
C LEU A 142 16.86 -14.46 -1.76
N PHE A 143 16.59 -14.57 -3.05
CA PHE A 143 16.77 -15.82 -3.78
C PHE A 143 18.26 -16.21 -3.82
N ASP A 144 19.13 -15.28 -4.19
CA ASP A 144 20.57 -15.52 -4.28
C ASP A 144 21.17 -15.90 -2.92
N ASN A 145 20.79 -15.18 -1.86
CA ASN A 145 21.20 -15.49 -0.48
C ASN A 145 20.75 -16.90 -0.05
N ALA A 146 19.52 -17.30 -0.38
CA ALA A 146 19.01 -18.63 -0.08
C ALA A 146 19.74 -19.74 -0.87
N MET A 147 20.08 -19.48 -2.13
CA MET A 147 20.86 -20.42 -2.94
C MET A 147 22.30 -20.55 -2.44
N GLN A 148 22.93 -19.43 -2.07
CA GLN A 148 24.29 -19.41 -1.53
C GLN A 148 24.39 -20.12 -0.18
N ALA A 149 23.51 -19.81 0.78
CA ALA A 149 23.51 -20.44 2.09
C ALA A 149 23.40 -21.96 2.02
N LYS A 150 22.64 -22.45 1.02
CA LYS A 150 22.51 -23.87 0.75
C LYS A 150 23.74 -24.49 0.07
N SER A 151 24.39 -23.76 -0.84
CA SER A 151 25.64 -24.19 -1.48
C SER A 151 26.77 -24.35 -0.46
N ASP A 152 26.90 -23.40 0.45
CA ASP A 152 28.02 -23.34 1.40
C ASP A 152 27.76 -24.18 2.67
N GLY A 153 26.61 -24.86 2.74
CA GLY A 153 26.21 -25.73 3.86
C GLY A 153 25.99 -24.98 5.18
N THR A 154 25.96 -23.64 5.14
CA THR A 154 25.91 -22.80 6.34
C THR A 154 24.56 -22.81 7.04
N ASN A 155 23.49 -23.32 6.39
CA ASN A 155 22.11 -23.33 6.90
C ASN A 155 21.76 -22.02 7.61
N SER A 156 22.18 -20.90 7.02
CA SER A 156 22.07 -19.58 7.62
C SER A 156 20.60 -19.19 7.76
N GLU A 157 20.09 -19.09 8.98
CA GLU A 157 18.75 -18.56 9.27
C GLU A 157 18.55 -17.16 8.65
N LYS A 158 19.64 -16.39 8.51
CA LYS A 158 19.60 -15.07 7.86
C LYS A 158 19.16 -15.14 6.40
N ALA A 159 19.44 -16.23 5.69
CA ALA A 159 19.01 -16.41 4.30
C ALA A 159 17.50 -16.61 4.15
N TRP A 160 16.81 -16.92 5.24
CA TRP A 160 15.36 -17.07 5.30
C TRP A 160 14.65 -15.92 6.02
N TYR A 161 15.44 -15.00 6.61
CA TYR A 161 14.92 -13.79 7.22
C TYR A 161 14.41 -12.85 6.15
N ARG A 162 13.18 -12.35 6.35
CA ARG A 162 12.55 -11.33 5.52
C ARG A 162 12.37 -10.10 6.40
N GLY A 163 12.94 -8.98 6.00
CA GLY A 163 12.80 -7.73 6.73
C GLY A 163 11.40 -7.14 6.61
N GLY A 164 11.12 -6.12 7.43
CA GLY A 164 9.82 -5.46 7.49
C GLY A 164 9.41 -4.76 6.20
N GLU A 165 10.37 -4.43 5.33
CA GLU A 165 10.14 -3.84 4.02
C GLU A 165 9.24 -4.71 3.12
N LEU A 166 9.30 -6.04 3.27
CA LEU A 166 8.46 -6.96 2.49
C LEU A 166 7.01 -7.06 2.99
N HIS A 167 6.67 -6.41 4.11
CA HIS A 167 5.29 -6.16 4.49
C HIS A 167 4.64 -5.07 3.62
N MET A 168 5.43 -4.35 2.81
CA MET A 168 4.99 -3.29 1.90
C MET A 168 4.31 -2.07 2.56
N PHE A 169 4.33 -1.97 3.89
CA PHE A 169 3.77 -0.82 4.61
C PHE A 169 4.56 0.47 4.35
N GLY A 170 5.84 0.35 4.02
CA GLY A 170 6.70 1.49 3.68
C GLY A 170 6.74 1.88 2.20
N VAL A 171 5.91 1.24 1.35
CA VAL A 171 5.86 1.58 -0.07
C VAL A 171 5.35 3.01 -0.25
N ASN A 172 6.15 3.84 -0.91
CA ASN A 172 5.84 5.25 -1.12
C ASN A 172 6.07 5.69 -2.58
N CYS A 173 5.53 6.85 -2.93
CA CYS A 173 5.61 7.47 -4.25
C CYS A 173 5.92 8.97 -4.14
N ARG A 174 6.86 9.34 -3.25
CA ARG A 174 7.19 10.75 -2.91
C ARG A 174 7.65 11.61 -4.09
N TRP A 175 8.08 10.98 -5.18
CA TRP A 175 8.51 11.64 -6.42
C TRP A 175 7.36 11.95 -7.39
N SER A 176 6.19 11.36 -7.17
CA SER A 176 5.07 11.38 -8.12
C SER A 176 4.69 12.79 -8.59
N SER A 177 4.32 12.93 -9.85
CA SER A 177 3.84 14.18 -10.43
C SER A 177 2.59 14.71 -9.73
N ILE A 178 1.78 13.82 -9.15
CA ILE A 178 0.48 14.13 -8.55
C ILE A 178 0.50 14.28 -7.02
N VAL A 179 1.67 14.32 -6.39
CA VAL A 179 1.78 14.62 -4.95
C VAL A 179 2.16 16.08 -4.69
N VAL A 180 1.59 16.65 -3.63
CA VAL A 180 1.86 18.01 -3.18
C VAL A 180 2.15 18.00 -1.68
N ASP A 181 3.35 18.42 -1.30
CA ASP A 181 3.77 18.51 0.11
C ASP A 181 4.25 19.94 0.40
N GLU A 182 3.53 20.66 1.26
CA GLU A 182 3.91 22.00 1.72
C GLU A 182 4.72 22.00 3.02
N ARG A 183 5.01 20.82 3.61
CA ARG A 183 5.96 20.67 4.71
C ARG A 183 7.36 20.36 4.21
N THR A 184 7.47 19.49 3.21
CA THR A 184 8.74 18.96 2.72
C THR A 184 8.84 19.07 1.20
N PRO A 185 9.97 19.52 0.63
CA PRO A 185 10.16 19.52 -0.82
C PRO A 185 9.95 18.13 -1.44
N LYS A 186 9.28 18.11 -2.60
CA LYS A 186 9.04 16.90 -3.38
C LYS A 186 10.35 16.33 -3.92
N GLU A 187 10.49 15.01 -3.88
CA GLU A 187 11.63 14.32 -4.48
C GLU A 187 11.55 14.41 -6.01
N LYS A 188 12.69 14.61 -6.68
CA LYS A 188 12.74 14.71 -8.15
C LYS A 188 12.91 13.37 -8.84
N THR A 189 13.41 12.39 -8.10
CA THR A 189 13.68 11.02 -8.56
C THR A 189 13.23 10.07 -7.47
N PRO A 190 12.88 8.82 -7.82
CA PRO A 190 12.54 7.83 -6.81
C PRO A 190 13.69 7.61 -5.83
N VAL A 191 13.43 7.86 -4.55
CA VAL A 191 14.35 7.55 -3.46
C VAL A 191 13.66 6.56 -2.55
N ASP A 192 14.30 5.42 -2.37
CA ASP A 192 13.87 4.36 -1.45
C ASP A 192 12.37 4.03 -1.50
N PRO A 193 11.88 3.42 -2.61
CA PRO A 193 10.46 3.10 -2.80
C PRO A 193 9.86 2.16 -1.74
N TYR A 194 10.69 1.55 -0.88
CA TYR A 194 10.31 0.58 0.14
C TYR A 194 10.67 1.00 1.56
N GLY A 195 11.66 1.88 1.75
CA GLY A 195 12.33 2.11 3.03
C GLY A 195 11.83 3.30 3.81
N VAL A 196 10.51 3.44 3.91
CA VAL A 196 10.00 3.87 5.21
C VAL A 196 10.26 2.68 6.13
N GLU A 197 11.37 2.73 6.89
CA GLU A 197 11.58 1.80 8.01
C GLU A 197 10.26 1.73 8.77
N SER A 198 9.67 0.54 8.69
CA SER A 198 8.40 0.20 9.30
C SER A 198 8.38 0.73 10.74
N CYS A 199 7.41 1.58 11.06
CA CYS A 199 7.06 1.89 12.44
C CYS A 199 8.07 2.72 13.25
N SER A 200 8.94 3.53 12.64
CA SER A 200 9.52 4.64 13.41
C SER A 200 8.48 5.76 13.52
N TYR A 201 7.86 5.88 14.70
CA TYR A 201 7.00 7.03 15.06
C TYR A 201 7.78 8.37 15.08
N THR A 202 9.03 8.38 14.58
CA THR A 202 9.98 9.48 14.70
C THR A 202 10.12 10.30 13.41
N ASN A 203 9.70 9.78 12.24
CA ASN A 203 9.80 10.50 10.97
C ASN A 203 8.44 10.95 10.46
N ALA A 204 8.32 12.20 10.02
CA ALA A 204 7.10 12.75 9.46
C ALA A 204 6.61 11.97 8.25
N VAL A 205 5.32 11.63 8.25
CA VAL A 205 4.63 11.20 7.02
C VAL A 205 4.75 12.32 5.99
N ARG A 206 5.01 11.92 4.75
CA ARG A 206 5.16 12.82 3.60
C ARG A 206 4.10 12.52 2.56
N ALA A 207 3.81 13.49 1.70
CA ALA A 207 3.01 13.20 0.53
C ALA A 207 3.74 12.16 -0.34
N GLY A 208 3.01 11.13 -0.77
CA GLY A 208 3.52 9.92 -1.41
C GLY A 208 3.58 8.70 -0.49
N ASP A 209 3.58 8.88 0.83
CA ASP A 209 3.55 7.75 1.79
C ASP A 209 2.14 7.14 1.88
N ARG A 210 2.04 5.94 2.47
CA ARG A 210 0.74 5.39 2.87
C ARG A 210 0.15 6.22 4.00
N ALA A 211 -1.15 6.45 3.94
CA ALA A 211 -1.90 7.09 5.00
C ALA A 211 -1.94 6.15 6.23
N PRO A 212 -1.45 6.56 7.41
CA PRO A 212 -1.56 5.74 8.62
C PRO A 212 -3.01 5.69 9.13
N ASP A 213 -3.34 4.60 9.83
CA ASP A 213 -4.61 4.49 10.55
C ASP A 213 -4.57 5.32 11.85
N ALA A 214 -5.75 5.65 12.36
CA ALA A 214 -5.92 6.16 13.71
C ALA A 214 -7.20 5.55 14.32
N PRO A 215 -7.08 4.56 15.21
CA PRO A 215 -8.22 3.95 15.88
C PRO A 215 -8.77 4.84 17.00
N GLY A 216 -9.99 4.56 17.45
CA GLY A 216 -10.57 5.22 18.63
C GLY A 216 -11.12 6.63 18.36
N LEU A 217 -11.37 6.97 17.09
CA LEU A 217 -12.00 8.22 16.71
C LEU A 217 -13.47 8.21 17.10
N VAL A 218 -13.95 9.28 17.72
CA VAL A 218 -15.36 9.41 18.09
C VAL A 218 -16.08 10.25 17.04
N VAL A 219 -17.11 9.71 16.40
CA VAL A 219 -17.92 10.44 15.41
C VAL A 219 -18.86 11.40 16.15
N LEU A 220 -18.75 12.70 15.83
CA LEU A 220 -19.62 13.75 16.38
C LEU A 220 -20.84 13.99 15.50
N ASP A 221 -20.61 14.07 14.19
CA ASP A 221 -21.62 14.32 13.17
C ASP A 221 -21.18 13.63 11.88
N SER A 222 -22.14 13.04 11.17
CA SER A 222 -21.91 12.37 9.89
C SER A 222 -23.15 12.51 9.01
N ALA A 223 -22.96 12.88 7.76
CA ALA A 223 -24.03 12.89 6.76
C ALA A 223 -24.71 11.50 6.64
N GLU A 224 -26.03 11.47 6.43
CA GLU A 224 -26.85 10.23 6.41
C GLU A 224 -26.39 9.20 5.37
N ASP A 225 -25.71 9.64 4.31
CA ASP A 225 -25.20 8.83 3.20
C ASP A 225 -23.86 8.12 3.49
N THR A 226 -23.22 8.43 4.63
CA THR A 226 -21.94 7.81 5.02
C THR A 226 -22.11 6.39 5.57
N GLY A 227 -23.33 5.98 5.90
CA GLY A 227 -23.65 4.65 6.43
C GLY A 227 -23.15 4.38 7.86
N MET A 228 -22.67 5.42 8.56
CA MET A 228 -22.14 5.31 9.93
C MET A 228 -23.20 5.69 10.99
N PRO A 229 -23.29 4.96 12.13
CA PRO A 229 -24.21 5.32 13.21
C PRO A 229 -23.82 6.63 13.91
N GLN A 230 -24.77 7.55 14.09
CA GLN A 230 -24.57 8.81 14.82
C GLN A 230 -24.56 8.58 16.34
N GLY A 231 -23.66 9.28 17.05
CA GLY A 231 -23.57 9.27 18.52
C GLY A 231 -22.83 8.06 19.11
N THR A 232 -21.79 8.33 19.91
CA THR A 232 -21.00 7.37 20.72
C THR A 232 -20.36 6.17 20.02
N THR A 233 -20.30 6.14 18.69
CA THR A 233 -19.63 5.04 17.96
C THR A 233 -18.16 5.38 17.73
N SER A 234 -17.27 4.48 18.17
CA SER A 234 -15.84 4.54 17.90
C SER A 234 -15.55 4.01 16.50
N THR A 235 -14.67 4.69 15.74
CA THR A 235 -14.24 4.31 14.40
C THR A 235 -12.71 4.43 14.25
N SER A 236 -12.21 4.19 13.04
CA SER A 236 -10.82 4.47 12.65
C SER A 236 -10.76 5.19 11.30
N LEU A 237 -9.61 5.78 10.97
CA LEU A 237 -9.42 6.41 9.67
C LEU A 237 -9.54 5.41 8.51
N PHE A 238 -9.10 4.16 8.70
CA PHE A 238 -9.24 3.11 7.69
C PHE A 238 -10.71 2.78 7.37
N ASN A 239 -11.63 2.97 8.32
CA ASN A 239 -13.07 2.84 8.06
C ASN A 239 -13.69 4.08 7.38
N ILE A 240 -12.98 5.20 7.36
CA ILE A 240 -13.42 6.47 6.75
C ILE A 240 -12.90 6.59 5.31
N PHE A 241 -11.67 6.14 5.06
CA PHE A 241 -11.09 6.08 3.71
C PHE A 241 -11.86 5.12 2.80
N GLY A 242 -11.82 5.36 1.51
CA GLY A 242 -12.51 4.51 0.54
C GLY A 242 -11.85 4.52 -0.83
N PRO A 243 -12.05 3.46 -1.63
CA PRO A 243 -11.36 3.27 -2.92
C PRO A 243 -11.96 4.07 -4.08
N SER A 244 -12.99 4.88 -3.84
CA SER A 244 -13.76 5.59 -4.88
C SER A 244 -13.68 7.12 -4.78
N TYR A 245 -13.18 7.67 -3.68
CA TYR A 245 -13.13 9.10 -3.41
C TYR A 245 -11.81 9.48 -2.73
N HIS A 246 -11.43 10.75 -2.84
CA HIS A 246 -10.38 11.32 -2.00
C HIS A 246 -10.96 11.64 -0.61
N THR A 247 -10.15 11.53 0.43
CA THR A 247 -10.51 11.97 1.79
C THR A 247 -9.65 13.16 2.17
N ALA A 248 -10.27 14.32 2.39
CA ALA A 248 -9.62 15.51 2.91
C ALA A 248 -9.79 15.55 4.43
N LEU A 249 -8.76 15.13 5.17
CA LEU A 249 -8.67 15.28 6.62
C LEU A 249 -8.27 16.72 6.95
N ILE A 250 -9.10 17.43 7.69
CA ILE A 250 -8.89 18.83 8.03
C ILE A 250 -8.65 18.89 9.53
N PHE A 251 -7.38 19.00 9.91
CA PHE A 251 -6.98 19.16 11.30
C PHE A 251 -7.15 20.63 11.70
N SER A 252 -7.92 20.86 12.76
CA SER A 252 -8.18 22.21 13.29
C SER A 252 -8.22 22.17 14.81
N ASP A 253 -7.80 23.26 15.43
CA ASP A 253 -7.71 23.43 16.88
C ASP A 253 -9.04 23.77 17.57
N GLY A 254 -10.17 23.60 16.86
CA GLY A 254 -11.50 23.98 17.34
C GLY A 254 -11.74 25.49 17.42
N THR A 255 -10.71 26.33 17.27
CA THR A 255 -10.92 27.74 16.95
C THR A 255 -11.14 27.84 15.46
N ASP A 256 -12.05 28.72 15.07
CA ASP A 256 -12.54 28.93 13.72
C ASP A 256 -11.44 29.55 12.83
N SER A 257 -10.28 28.88 12.67
CA SER A 257 -9.15 29.41 11.94
C SER A 257 -9.60 29.76 10.52
N ASP A 258 -9.40 31.01 10.11
CA ASP A 258 -9.86 31.50 8.80
C ASP A 258 -9.39 30.59 7.65
N LYS A 259 -8.25 29.92 7.84
CA LYS A 259 -7.69 28.93 6.91
C LYS A 259 -8.54 27.67 6.78
N ALA A 260 -8.99 27.07 7.87
CA ALA A 260 -9.85 25.87 7.82
C ALA A 260 -11.17 26.18 7.10
N LYS A 261 -11.77 27.34 7.37
CA LYS A 261 -12.98 27.82 6.67
C LYS A 261 -12.77 28.01 5.18
N GLN A 262 -11.66 28.63 4.79
CA GLN A 262 -11.32 28.83 3.38
C GLN A 262 -11.14 27.50 2.64
N ILE A 263 -10.47 26.53 3.27
CA ILE A 263 -10.24 25.21 2.70
C ILE A 263 -11.54 24.42 2.56
N VAL A 264 -12.36 24.37 3.60
CA VAL A 264 -13.71 23.75 3.52
C VAL A 264 -14.54 24.42 2.44
N SER A 265 -14.52 25.75 2.35
CA SER A 265 -15.24 26.50 1.32
C SER A 265 -14.79 26.13 -0.09
N GLN A 266 -13.48 26.02 -0.33
CA GLN A 266 -12.95 25.55 -1.63
C GLN A 266 -13.35 24.11 -1.94
N LEU A 267 -13.34 23.23 -0.93
CA LEU A 267 -13.72 21.83 -1.10
C LEU A 267 -15.20 21.63 -1.43
N ARG A 268 -16.07 22.61 -1.15
CA ARG A 268 -17.50 22.56 -1.54
C ARG A 268 -17.72 22.49 -3.05
N ALA A 269 -16.72 22.88 -3.85
CA ALA A 269 -16.76 22.70 -5.30
C ALA A 269 -16.80 21.21 -5.73
N TYR A 270 -16.37 20.30 -4.84
CA TYR A 270 -16.31 18.87 -5.12
C TYR A 270 -17.43 18.12 -4.38
N PRO A 271 -18.21 17.28 -5.06
CA PRO A 271 -19.24 16.47 -4.43
C PRO A 271 -18.61 15.32 -3.61
N PRO A 272 -19.31 14.76 -2.59
CA PRO A 272 -18.78 13.73 -1.70
C PRO A 272 -18.32 12.44 -2.39
N GLU A 273 -18.83 12.15 -3.60
CA GLU A 273 -18.41 11.01 -4.42
C GLU A 273 -17.01 11.19 -5.02
N LEU A 274 -16.48 12.42 -5.03
CA LEU A 274 -15.11 12.72 -5.47
C LEU A 274 -14.20 13.06 -4.29
N VAL A 275 -14.68 13.87 -3.34
CA VAL A 275 -13.91 14.31 -2.18
C VAL A 275 -14.79 14.35 -0.93
N ARG A 276 -14.50 13.47 0.02
CA ARG A 276 -15.10 13.49 1.36
C ARG A 276 -14.29 14.38 2.30
N LYS A 277 -14.94 15.35 2.93
CA LYS A 277 -14.32 16.27 3.90
C LYS A 277 -14.56 15.78 5.32
N VAL A 278 -13.48 15.59 6.07
CA VAL A 278 -13.53 15.08 7.44
C VAL A 278 -12.81 16.07 8.35
N LEU A 279 -13.54 16.69 9.27
CA LEU A 279 -12.94 17.53 10.31
C LEU A 279 -12.41 16.65 11.43
N VAL A 280 -11.15 16.84 11.79
CA VAL A 280 -10.47 16.12 12.86
C VAL A 280 -10.14 17.10 13.97
N TYR A 281 -10.83 16.94 15.09
CA TYR A 281 -10.61 17.73 16.30
C TYR A 281 -9.75 16.94 17.29
N HIS A 282 -8.97 17.65 18.10
CA HIS A 282 -8.37 17.07 19.30
C HIS A 282 -9.22 17.40 20.53
N ASP A 283 -9.42 16.42 21.41
CA ASP A 283 -10.13 16.60 22.67
C ASP A 283 -9.29 15.99 23.82
N PRO A 284 -8.42 16.79 24.45
CA PRO A 284 -7.60 16.32 25.56
C PRO A 284 -8.39 16.19 26.87
N ASP A 285 -9.49 16.94 27.03
CA ASP A 285 -10.19 17.10 28.31
C ASP A 285 -11.58 16.44 28.34
N GLY A 286 -11.97 15.74 27.27
CA GLY A 286 -13.28 15.10 27.14
C GLY A 286 -14.44 16.07 26.89
N THR A 287 -14.14 17.31 26.48
CA THR A 287 -15.14 18.32 26.16
C THR A 287 -15.20 18.49 24.64
N PRO A 288 -16.31 18.10 23.99
CA PRO A 288 -16.44 18.25 22.55
C PRO A 288 -16.28 19.72 22.14
N PRO A 289 -15.68 20.00 20.97
CA PRO A 289 -15.62 21.35 20.44
C PRO A 289 -17.04 21.92 20.30
N VAL A 290 -17.22 23.16 20.79
CA VAL A 290 -18.52 23.86 20.84
C VAL A 290 -19.02 24.24 19.43
N VAL A 291 -18.14 24.23 18.42
CA VAL A 291 -18.42 24.69 17.05
C VAL A 291 -18.07 23.61 16.04
N THR A 292 -19.07 23.09 15.34
CA THR A 292 -18.88 22.30 14.11
C THR A 292 -18.72 23.24 12.93
N LEU A 293 -17.63 23.08 12.18
CA LEU A 293 -17.34 23.92 11.02
C LEU A 293 -18.25 23.46 9.86
N GLY A 294 -19.28 24.26 9.54
CA GLY A 294 -20.32 23.86 8.59
C GLY A 294 -19.78 23.55 7.18
N GLY A 295 -20.23 22.43 6.59
CA GLY A 295 -19.89 22.01 5.22
C GLY A 295 -18.83 20.90 5.11
N ALA A 296 -18.43 20.29 6.22
CA ALA A 296 -17.79 18.98 6.21
C ALA A 296 -18.84 17.86 6.12
N ASP A 297 -18.46 16.71 5.55
CA ASP A 297 -19.36 15.55 5.44
C ASP A 297 -19.34 14.71 6.73
N MET A 298 -18.25 14.84 7.52
CA MET A 298 -18.07 14.15 8.79
C MET A 298 -17.19 14.97 9.74
N SER A 299 -17.47 14.87 11.04
CA SER A 299 -16.63 15.42 12.10
C SER A 299 -16.28 14.34 13.12
N VAL A 300 -14.99 14.24 13.47
CA VAL A 300 -14.48 13.24 14.40
C VAL A 300 -13.58 13.88 15.46
N VAL A 301 -13.52 13.24 16.62
CA VAL A 301 -12.64 13.60 17.74
C VAL A 301 -11.55 12.55 17.91
N ASP A 302 -10.31 12.99 17.84
CA ASP A 302 -9.10 12.21 18.11
C ASP A 302 -8.76 12.25 19.60
N ARG A 303 -9.56 11.52 20.38
CA ARG A 303 -9.48 11.46 21.85
C ARG A 303 -8.12 10.98 22.37
N TYR A 304 -7.52 10.02 21.67
CA TYR A 304 -6.26 9.39 22.09
C TYR A 304 -5.04 9.97 21.38
N GLY A 305 -5.22 10.97 20.50
CA GLY A 305 -4.12 11.62 19.78
C GLY A 305 -3.48 10.74 18.70
N HIS A 306 -4.12 9.65 18.28
CA HIS A 306 -3.57 8.74 17.29
C HIS A 306 -3.50 9.39 15.91
N ALA A 307 -4.51 10.18 15.52
CA ALA A 307 -4.50 10.87 14.24
C ALA A 307 -3.47 12.02 14.23
N HIS A 308 -3.50 12.89 15.24
CA HIS A 308 -2.54 13.99 15.37
C HIS A 308 -1.10 13.47 15.47
N GLY A 309 -0.88 12.40 16.24
CA GLY A 309 0.42 11.76 16.39
C GLY A 309 0.92 11.14 15.08
N SER A 310 0.10 10.33 14.40
CA SER A 310 0.53 9.61 13.20
C SER A 310 0.75 10.53 11.99
N TYR A 311 -0.06 11.59 11.86
CA TYR A 311 0.10 12.60 10.80
C TYR A 311 1.03 13.76 11.21
N GLN A 312 1.51 13.74 12.45
CA GLN A 312 2.41 14.72 13.06
C GLN A 312 1.90 16.16 12.90
N VAL A 313 0.62 16.34 13.23
CA VAL A 313 -0.04 17.64 13.28
C VAL A 313 -0.11 18.07 14.74
N ARG A 314 0.41 19.26 15.06
CA ARG A 314 0.26 19.81 16.41
C ARG A 314 -1.21 20.18 16.66
N TRP A 315 -1.67 20.09 17.90
CA TRP A 315 -3.08 20.31 18.23
C TRP A 315 -3.58 21.73 17.93
N ASN A 316 -2.67 22.71 17.87
CA ASN A 316 -2.95 24.11 17.55
C ASN A 316 -2.57 24.49 16.10
N GLU A 317 -2.35 23.50 15.24
CA GLU A 317 -1.86 23.70 13.88
C GLU A 317 -2.92 23.31 12.86
N PHE A 318 -3.21 24.23 11.94
CA PHE A 318 -3.99 23.92 10.76
C PHE A 318 -3.14 23.15 9.73
N VAL A 319 -3.61 21.96 9.34
CA VAL A 319 -3.14 21.22 8.16
C VAL A 319 -4.31 20.45 7.53
N ALA A 320 -4.42 20.50 6.21
CA ALA A 320 -5.27 19.60 5.44
C ALA A 320 -4.43 18.47 4.83
N ILE A 321 -4.81 17.22 5.10
CA ILE A 321 -4.19 16.02 4.52
C ILE A 321 -5.18 15.43 3.52
N VAL A 322 -4.77 15.29 2.26
CA VAL A 322 -5.59 14.65 1.23
C VAL A 322 -5.09 13.23 1.00
N VAL A 323 -5.92 12.25 1.33
CA VAL A 323 -5.69 10.82 1.09
C VAL A 323 -6.37 10.44 -0.22
N ARG A 324 -5.64 9.75 -1.08
CA ARG A 324 -6.09 9.26 -2.38
C ARG A 324 -6.94 8.00 -2.23
N PRO A 325 -7.73 7.63 -3.25
CA PRO A 325 -8.49 6.38 -3.24
C PRO A 325 -7.63 5.10 -3.09
N ASP A 326 -6.34 5.16 -3.43
CA ASP A 326 -5.41 4.04 -3.22
C ASP A 326 -4.75 4.00 -1.82
N GLY A 327 -5.20 4.86 -0.90
CA GLY A 327 -4.69 4.94 0.47
C GLY A 327 -3.34 5.63 0.60
N GLY A 328 -2.80 6.22 -0.47
CA GLY A 328 -1.61 7.09 -0.41
C GLY A 328 -1.98 8.52 0.00
N ILE A 329 -1.09 9.20 0.73
CA ILE A 329 -1.20 10.64 0.99
C ILE A 329 -0.87 11.36 -0.32
N GLY A 330 -1.85 11.99 -0.94
CA GLY A 330 -1.65 12.82 -2.12
C GLY A 330 -1.20 14.24 -1.79
N GLY A 331 -1.75 14.80 -0.70
CA GLY A 331 -1.55 16.20 -0.35
C GLY A 331 -1.26 16.39 1.14
N ILE A 332 -0.24 17.17 1.46
CA ILE A 332 -0.05 17.78 2.79
C ILE A 332 -0.07 19.30 2.60
N ILE A 333 -1.18 19.91 2.99
CA ILE A 333 -1.59 21.25 2.55
C ILE A 333 -1.75 22.19 3.75
N ARG A 334 -1.18 23.39 3.64
CA ARG A 334 -1.19 24.47 4.64
C ARG A 334 -1.77 25.77 4.08
N SER A 335 -2.10 25.82 2.78
CA SER A 335 -2.62 26.99 2.08
C SER A 335 -3.73 26.64 1.08
N THR A 336 -4.57 27.63 0.75
CA THR A 336 -5.59 27.53 -0.31
C THR A 336 -4.97 27.31 -1.68
N GLU A 337 -3.80 27.92 -1.93
CA GLU A 337 -3.05 27.77 -3.18
C GLU A 337 -2.51 26.34 -3.31
N GLY A 338 -2.04 25.76 -2.20
CA GLY A 338 -1.59 24.37 -2.13
C GLY A 338 -2.71 23.38 -2.44
N LEU A 339 -3.90 23.61 -1.87
CA LEU A 339 -5.08 22.77 -2.14
C LEU A 339 -5.48 22.83 -3.61
N LYS A 340 -5.56 24.05 -4.15
CA LYS A 340 -5.85 24.28 -5.57
C LYS A 340 -4.81 23.58 -6.44
N ARG A 341 -3.52 23.76 -6.16
CA ARG A 341 -2.44 23.10 -6.90
C ARG A 341 -2.55 21.57 -6.88
N TYR A 342 -2.96 20.98 -5.76
CA TYR A 342 -3.18 19.54 -5.66
C TYR A 342 -4.34 19.10 -6.56
N PHE A 343 -5.53 19.70 -6.39
CA PHE A 343 -6.70 19.26 -7.15
C PHE A 343 -6.68 19.64 -8.63
N ASP A 344 -6.04 20.75 -9.02
CA ASP A 344 -5.76 21.07 -10.43
C ASP A 344 -4.90 19.97 -11.10
N GLY A 345 -4.08 19.25 -10.33
CA GLY A 345 -3.27 18.13 -10.80
C GLY A 345 -4.04 16.80 -10.90
N ILE A 346 -5.22 16.70 -10.29
CA ILE A 346 -6.03 15.48 -10.24
C ILE A 346 -7.29 15.62 -11.11
N PHE A 347 -8.07 16.67 -10.89
CA PHE A 347 -9.32 16.94 -11.56
C PHE A 347 -9.12 17.93 -12.70
N SER A 348 -9.84 17.73 -13.79
CA SER A 348 -10.00 18.81 -14.78
C SER A 348 -10.84 19.89 -14.12
N ALA A 349 -10.45 21.16 -14.24
CA ALA A 349 -11.23 22.28 -13.71
C ALA A 349 -12.69 22.14 -14.14
N THR A 350 -13.58 21.97 -13.18
CA THR A 350 -15.04 21.88 -13.36
C THR A 350 -15.62 23.16 -13.92
#